data_AF-A0A7C4R333-F1
#
_entry.id   AF-A0A7C4R333-F1
#
_cell.length_a   1.000
_cell.length_b   1.000
_cell.length_c   1.000
_cell.angle_alpha   90.00
_cell.angle_beta   90.00
_cell.angle_gamma   90.00
#
_symmetry.space_group_name_H-M   'P 1'
#
loop_
_entity.id
_entity.type
_entity.pdbx_description
1 polymer ?
#
loop_
_entity_poly.entity_id
_entity_poly.type
_entity_poly.pdbx_seq_one_letter_code
_entity_poly.pdbx_strand_id
1 'polypeptide(L)'
;MYLLLEPEHKYPRCFCTDEEIMIAKTIREFTEKEVFPKRQDLEGGWHRDEELAHKTLYELYYRCHKLGLTIANLPVEYGGLGLSPIVRQMINEELSRGDPGLSTLVGKIHWIVSFMYNRVNIRRDLLEEFAPKLTAKVPYIACVCITEPEGGANIEDPSLELRTLNVVIARKEDDRYVLNGHKIWPGPAAKSEYWDRWREKWPDIFAGHLGYWVVVSEDPSKGEEVAGIVYVPYDAKGMSFGEPYKKCGFCMTDENVDIWYENVEV
;
A
#
# COMPACT_ATOMS: atom_id res chain seq x y z
N MET A 1 -12.44 4.42 30.93
CA MET A 1 -11.52 4.43 29.77
C MET A 1 -10.10 4.48 30.31
N TYR A 2 -9.19 3.65 29.82
CA TYR A 2 -7.79 3.70 30.27
C TYR A 2 -7.12 4.94 29.71
N LEU A 3 -6.59 5.82 30.57
CA LEU A 3 -5.97 7.08 30.16
C LEU A 3 -4.90 6.88 29.08
N LEU A 4 -4.14 5.79 29.15
CA LEU A 4 -3.07 5.46 28.19
C LEU A 4 -3.57 5.13 26.77
N LEU A 5 -4.88 5.05 26.53
CA LEU A 5 -5.46 4.84 25.19
C LEU A 5 -5.84 6.16 24.51
N GLU A 6 -5.83 7.27 25.23
CA GLU A 6 -6.07 8.61 24.69
C GLU A 6 -4.78 9.18 24.08
N PRO A 7 -4.82 9.76 22.86
CA PRO A 7 -3.63 10.30 22.20
C PRO A 7 -2.78 11.23 23.09
N GLU A 8 -3.41 12.00 23.99
CA GLU A 8 -2.77 12.92 24.95
C GLU A 8 -1.78 12.27 25.92
N HIS A 9 -2.00 11.00 26.20
CA HIS A 9 -1.30 10.23 27.23
C HIS A 9 -0.55 9.03 26.64
N LYS A 10 -1.06 8.51 25.51
CA LYS A 10 -0.49 7.41 24.77
C LYS A 10 0.84 7.76 24.11
N TYR A 11 0.94 8.95 23.53
CA TYR A 11 2.11 9.37 22.77
C TYR A 11 3.12 10.12 23.64
N PRO A 12 4.33 9.56 23.86
CA PRO A 12 5.33 10.19 24.72
C PRO A 12 5.90 11.46 24.08
N ARG A 13 5.82 12.58 24.81
CA ARG A 13 6.31 13.91 24.38
C ARG A 13 7.82 13.99 24.15
N CYS A 14 8.60 13.00 24.60
CA CYS A 14 10.02 12.91 24.26
C CYS A 14 10.25 12.51 22.80
N PHE A 15 9.24 11.96 22.12
CA PHE A 15 9.29 11.62 20.70
C PHE A 15 8.33 12.45 19.85
N CYS A 16 7.26 13.00 20.43
CA CYS A 16 6.18 13.64 19.67
C CYS A 16 5.96 15.09 20.12
N THR A 17 5.68 15.98 19.17
CA THR A 17 5.25 17.36 19.45
C THR A 17 3.76 17.43 19.79
N ASP A 18 3.32 18.53 20.41
CA ASP A 18 1.90 18.73 20.69
C ASP A 18 1.06 18.82 19.39
N GLU A 19 1.62 19.35 18.29
CA GLU A 19 0.96 19.38 16.99
C GLU A 19 0.73 17.96 16.42
N GLU A 20 1.73 17.08 16.50
CA GLU A 20 1.60 15.69 16.06
C GLU A 20 0.55 14.94 16.89
N ILE A 21 0.49 15.20 18.20
CA ILE A 21 -0.55 14.66 19.08
C ILE A 21 -1.93 15.18 18.66
N MET A 22 -2.07 16.46 18.29
CA MET A 22 -3.34 17.00 17.79
C MET A 22 -3.76 16.38 16.45
N ILE A 23 -2.81 16.06 15.56
CA ILE A 23 -3.08 15.29 14.34
C ILE A 23 -3.64 13.91 14.71
N ALA A 24 -3.00 13.20 15.64
CA ALA A 24 -3.46 11.88 16.11
C ALA A 24 -4.87 11.93 16.70
N LYS A 25 -5.22 12.98 17.48
CA LYS A 25 -6.59 13.20 17.97
C LYS A 25 -7.60 13.39 16.84
N THR A 26 -7.24 14.17 15.82
CA THR A 26 -8.11 14.41 14.66
C THR A 26 -8.41 13.09 13.94
N ILE A 27 -7.39 12.24 13.78
CA ILE A 27 -7.53 10.91 13.18
C ILE A 27 -8.38 10.00 14.09
N ARG A 28 -8.13 10.00 15.41
CA ARG A 28 -8.94 9.28 16.40
C ARG A 28 -10.43 9.61 16.25
N GLU A 29 -10.77 10.90 16.24
CA GLU A 29 -12.15 11.37 16.07
C GLU A 29 -12.76 10.93 14.74
N PHE A 30 -12.02 11.07 13.65
CA PHE A 30 -12.46 10.56 12.34
C PHE A 30 -12.75 9.06 12.40
N THR A 31 -11.83 8.27 12.96
CA THR A 31 -12.02 6.83 13.10
C THR A 31 -13.25 6.51 13.95
N GLU A 32 -13.50 7.21 15.06
CA GLU A 32 -14.68 6.98 15.92
C GLU A 32 -16.00 7.33 15.23
N LYS A 33 -16.04 8.46 14.53
CA LYS A 33 -17.27 9.02 13.97
C LYS A 33 -17.63 8.38 12.62
N GLU A 34 -16.64 7.95 11.85
CA GLU A 34 -16.84 7.58 10.44
C GLU A 34 -16.47 6.14 10.12
N VAL A 35 -15.38 5.61 10.70
CA VAL A 35 -14.90 4.25 10.40
C VAL A 35 -15.61 3.23 11.28
N PHE A 36 -15.64 3.45 12.60
CA PHE A 36 -16.23 2.53 13.58
C PHE A 36 -17.69 2.14 13.26
N PRO A 37 -18.59 3.07 12.90
CA PRO A 37 -19.98 2.72 12.58
C PRO A 37 -20.10 1.80 11.36
N LYS A 38 -19.13 1.86 10.44
CA LYS A 38 -19.13 1.10 9.18
C LYS A 38 -18.24 -0.16 9.21
N ARG A 39 -17.59 -0.48 10.34
CA ARG A 39 -16.68 -1.63 10.45
C ARG A 39 -17.28 -2.97 10.02
N GLN A 40 -18.58 -3.15 10.23
CA GLN A 40 -19.27 -4.40 9.87
C GLN A 40 -19.52 -4.50 8.37
N ASP A 41 -19.59 -3.36 7.67
CA ASP A 41 -19.67 -3.30 6.22
C ASP A 41 -18.33 -3.67 5.59
N LEU A 42 -17.21 -3.26 6.22
CA LEU A 42 -15.85 -3.60 5.83
C LEU A 42 -15.50 -5.08 6.11
N GLU A 43 -15.73 -5.54 7.34
CA GLU A 43 -15.31 -6.85 7.83
C GLU A 43 -16.48 -7.65 8.41
N GLY A 44 -17.33 -8.15 7.53
CA GLY A 44 -18.47 -9.03 7.85
C GLY A 44 -18.30 -10.49 7.41
N GLY A 45 -17.08 -10.88 7.00
CA GLY A 45 -16.76 -12.21 6.47
C GLY A 45 -17.01 -12.36 4.96
N TRP A 46 -16.50 -13.45 4.38
CA TRP A 46 -16.53 -13.74 2.93
C TRP A 46 -17.91 -13.93 2.30
N HIS A 47 -18.95 -14.09 3.11
CA HIS A 47 -20.31 -14.32 2.65
C HIS A 47 -21.15 -13.03 2.62
N ARG A 48 -20.53 -11.88 2.90
CA ARG A 48 -21.20 -10.58 2.84
C ARG A 48 -21.22 -10.04 1.40
N ASP A 49 -22.05 -9.02 1.21
CA ASP A 49 -22.16 -8.22 0.00
C ASP A 49 -20.81 -7.54 -0.34
N GLU A 50 -20.14 -8.05 -1.38
CA GLU A 50 -18.89 -7.53 -1.94
C GLU A 50 -19.02 -6.05 -2.30
N GLU A 51 -20.12 -5.67 -2.95
CA GLU A 51 -20.34 -4.31 -3.40
C GLU A 51 -20.45 -3.34 -2.22
N LEU A 52 -21.19 -3.72 -1.18
CA LEU A 52 -21.29 -2.92 0.04
C LEU A 52 -19.92 -2.72 0.70
N ALA A 53 -19.10 -3.77 0.77
CA ALA A 53 -17.78 -3.72 1.37
C ALA A 53 -16.84 -2.79 0.58
N HIS A 54 -16.75 -2.96 -0.74
CA HIS A 54 -15.90 -2.11 -1.59
C HIS A 54 -16.37 -0.66 -1.62
N LYS A 55 -17.67 -0.42 -1.75
CA LYS A 55 -18.22 0.94 -1.70
C LYS A 55 -17.82 1.62 -0.40
N THR A 56 -18.00 0.93 0.72
CA THR A 56 -17.66 1.45 2.04
C THR A 56 -16.16 1.72 2.18
N LEU A 57 -15.32 0.78 1.73
CA LEU A 57 -13.87 0.92 1.75
C LEU A 57 -13.43 2.14 0.95
N TYR A 58 -13.90 2.30 -0.28
CA TYR A 58 -13.51 3.41 -1.15
C TYR A 58 -14.06 4.76 -0.65
N GLU A 59 -15.27 4.81 -0.09
CA GLU A 59 -15.79 6.02 0.56
C GLU A 59 -14.92 6.45 1.74
N LEU A 60 -14.51 5.51 2.59
CA LEU A 60 -13.66 5.80 3.75
C LEU A 60 -12.24 6.15 3.32
N TYR A 61 -11.67 5.45 2.35
CA TYR A 61 -10.35 5.72 1.80
C TYR A 61 -10.29 7.08 1.10
N TYR A 62 -11.32 7.45 0.33
CA TYR A 62 -11.48 8.80 -0.22
C TYR A 62 -11.46 9.86 0.87
N ARG A 63 -12.09 9.60 2.02
CA ARG A 63 -12.09 10.55 3.14
C ARG A 63 -10.75 10.61 3.86
N CYS A 64 -10.06 9.48 4.03
CA CYS A 64 -8.66 9.46 4.49
C CYS A 64 -7.79 10.33 3.57
N HIS A 65 -7.96 10.19 2.24
CA HIS A 65 -7.25 11.00 1.27
C HIS A 65 -7.59 12.49 1.38
N LYS A 66 -8.87 12.85 1.53
CA LYS A 66 -9.32 14.24 1.73
C LYS A 66 -8.77 14.89 3.01
N LEU A 67 -8.52 14.08 4.05
CA LEU A 67 -7.82 14.51 5.27
C LEU A 67 -6.30 14.60 5.10
N GLY A 68 -5.77 14.24 3.94
CA GLY A 68 -4.34 14.24 3.63
C GLY A 68 -3.57 13.01 4.13
N LEU A 69 -4.25 11.99 4.66
CA LEU A 69 -3.60 10.85 5.31
C LEU A 69 -2.78 10.01 4.33
N THR A 70 -3.21 9.86 3.07
CA THR A 70 -2.48 9.05 2.09
C THR A 70 -1.21 9.73 1.56
N ILE A 71 -1.16 11.07 1.59
CA ILE A 71 -0.02 11.88 1.13
C ILE A 71 0.79 12.46 2.30
N ALA A 72 0.59 11.92 3.50
CA ALA A 72 1.17 12.42 4.74
C ALA A 72 2.70 12.55 4.67
N ASN A 73 3.39 11.52 4.16
CA ASN A 73 4.85 11.49 4.08
C ASN A 73 5.41 11.88 2.70
N LEU A 74 4.56 12.29 1.75
CA LEU A 74 5.02 12.84 0.48
C LEU A 74 5.61 14.23 0.73
N PRO A 75 6.78 14.58 0.15
CA PRO A 75 7.39 15.89 0.38
C PRO A 75 6.51 17.04 -0.13
N VAL A 76 6.64 18.21 0.50
CA VAL A 76 5.80 19.38 0.23
C VAL A 76 6.01 19.91 -1.19
N GLU A 77 7.24 19.85 -1.72
CA GLU A 77 7.56 20.24 -3.10
C GLU A 77 6.84 19.38 -4.16
N TYR A 78 6.34 18.20 -3.77
CA TYR A 78 5.55 17.30 -4.60
C TYR A 78 4.05 17.33 -4.26
N GLY A 79 3.60 18.32 -3.48
CA GLY A 79 2.19 18.50 -3.11
C GLY A 79 1.72 17.64 -1.93
N GLY A 80 2.64 16.98 -1.24
CA GLY A 80 2.36 16.26 0.01
C GLY A 80 2.37 17.13 1.25
N LEU A 81 2.30 16.50 2.42
CA LEU A 81 2.30 17.20 3.71
C LEU A 81 3.67 17.19 4.42
N GLY A 82 4.63 16.37 3.98
CA GLY A 82 5.96 16.28 4.57
C GLY A 82 5.97 15.91 6.07
N LEU A 83 4.95 15.20 6.54
CA LEU A 83 4.79 14.84 7.95
C LEU A 83 5.84 13.82 8.38
N SER A 84 6.19 13.87 9.65
CA SER A 84 7.24 13.03 10.22
C SER A 84 6.88 11.53 10.15
N PRO A 85 7.88 10.64 10.17
CA PRO A 85 7.64 9.21 10.31
C PRO A 85 6.83 8.84 11.56
N ILE A 86 6.84 9.68 12.59
CA ILE A 86 6.07 9.49 13.83
C ILE A 86 4.59 9.68 13.56
N VAL A 87 4.21 10.75 12.85
CA VAL A 87 2.82 10.97 12.44
C VAL A 87 2.34 9.85 11.54
N ARG A 88 3.17 9.34 10.63
CA ARG A 88 2.84 8.16 9.83
C ARG A 88 2.45 6.96 10.71
N GLN A 89 3.17 6.71 11.80
CA GLN A 89 2.81 5.62 12.72
C GLN A 89 1.54 5.92 13.51
N MET A 90 1.32 7.18 13.92
CA MET A 90 0.06 7.59 14.55
C MET A 90 -1.14 7.39 13.62
N ILE A 91 -1.01 7.69 12.32
CA ILE A 91 -2.04 7.41 11.31
C ILE A 91 -2.38 5.92 11.31
N ASN A 92 -1.38 5.06 11.20
CA ASN A 92 -1.59 3.61 11.18
C ASN A 92 -2.30 3.15 12.45
N GLU A 93 -1.83 3.59 13.61
CA GLU A 93 -2.33 3.15 14.90
C GLU A 93 -3.77 3.62 15.16
N GLU A 94 -4.08 4.87 14.83
CA GLU A 94 -5.39 5.47 15.08
C GLU A 94 -6.45 5.05 14.05
N LEU A 95 -6.07 4.76 12.80
CA LEU A 95 -6.96 4.16 11.80
C LEU A 95 -7.21 2.67 12.09
N SER A 96 -6.17 1.91 12.43
CA SER A 96 -6.28 0.46 12.70
C SER A 96 -7.21 0.12 13.86
N ARG A 97 -7.44 1.06 14.78
CA ARG A 97 -8.45 0.92 15.83
C ARG A 97 -9.86 0.70 15.26
N GLY A 98 -10.18 1.35 14.14
CA GLY A 98 -11.45 1.21 13.45
C GLY A 98 -11.43 0.03 12.48
N ASP A 99 -10.47 0.05 11.54
CA ASP A 99 -10.28 -1.03 10.57
C ASP A 99 -8.80 -1.14 10.14
N PRO A 100 -8.14 -2.30 10.37
CA PRO A 100 -6.73 -2.46 10.03
C PRO A 100 -6.49 -2.61 8.52
N GLY A 101 -7.48 -3.01 7.72
CA GLY A 101 -7.37 -3.10 6.27
C GLY A 101 -7.31 -1.74 5.59
N LEU A 102 -8.20 -0.82 5.98
CA LEU A 102 -8.17 0.59 5.58
C LEU A 102 -6.85 1.26 5.97
N SER A 103 -6.38 1.01 7.19
CA SER A 103 -5.08 1.48 7.66
C SER A 103 -3.92 0.96 6.79
N THR A 104 -3.94 -0.34 6.47
CA THR A 104 -2.96 -0.98 5.58
C THR A 104 -3.00 -0.38 4.17
N LEU A 105 -4.18 -0.07 3.63
CA LEU A 105 -4.34 0.55 2.33
C LEU A 105 -3.70 1.95 2.26
N VAL A 106 -3.88 2.76 3.30
CA VAL A 106 -3.18 4.05 3.46
C VAL A 106 -1.67 3.84 3.58
N GLY A 107 -1.26 2.87 4.40
CA GLY A 107 0.15 2.55 4.64
C GLY A 107 0.92 2.08 3.40
N LYS A 108 0.26 1.41 2.44
CA LYS A 108 0.85 1.01 1.16
C LYS A 108 1.32 2.21 0.34
N ILE A 109 0.55 3.30 0.31
CA ILE A 109 0.99 4.54 -0.33
C ILE A 109 2.20 5.13 0.38
N HIS A 110 2.23 5.08 1.72
CA HIS A 110 3.40 5.55 2.46
C HIS A 110 4.67 4.74 2.16
N TRP A 111 4.54 3.43 1.94
CA TRP A 111 5.65 2.57 1.53
C TRP A 111 6.18 2.97 0.16
N ILE A 112 5.29 3.16 -0.81
CA ILE A 112 5.64 3.59 -2.16
C ILE A 112 6.39 4.93 -2.14
N VAL A 113 5.87 5.91 -1.39
CA VAL A 113 6.57 7.19 -1.18
C VAL A 113 7.94 6.97 -0.55
N SER A 114 8.07 6.05 0.42
CA SER A 114 9.36 5.75 1.05
C SER A 114 10.35 5.09 0.09
N PHE A 115 9.89 4.27 -0.86
CA PHE A 115 10.74 3.69 -1.89
C PHE A 115 11.31 4.76 -2.83
N MET A 116 10.51 5.79 -3.14
CA MET A 116 10.95 6.89 -4.00
C MET A 116 11.76 7.97 -3.24
N TYR A 117 11.48 8.17 -1.96
CA TYR A 117 12.04 9.22 -1.12
C TYR A 117 12.58 8.64 0.19
N ASN A 118 13.83 8.14 0.16
CA ASN A 118 14.54 7.65 1.34
C ASN A 118 15.88 8.36 1.55
N ARG A 119 16.56 8.04 2.66
CA ARG A 119 17.81 8.70 3.07
C ARG A 119 19.00 8.38 2.17
N VAL A 120 18.96 7.28 1.44
CA VAL A 120 20.08 6.78 0.63
C VAL A 120 19.93 7.24 -0.82
N ASN A 121 18.70 7.28 -1.33
CA ASN A 121 18.41 7.68 -2.69
C ASN A 121 17.06 8.41 -2.79
N ILE A 122 17.03 9.47 -3.61
CA ILE A 122 15.81 10.20 -3.97
C ILE A 122 15.58 10.00 -5.47
N ARG A 123 14.55 9.21 -5.81
CA ARG A 123 14.11 8.96 -7.18
C ARG A 123 13.19 10.08 -7.66
N ARG A 124 13.81 11.22 -8.02
CA ARG A 124 13.09 12.41 -8.50
C ARG A 124 12.24 12.14 -9.72
N ASP A 125 12.74 11.29 -10.62
CA ASP A 125 12.03 10.81 -11.81
C ASP A 125 10.70 10.15 -11.44
N LEU A 126 10.71 9.25 -10.45
CA LEU A 126 9.49 8.60 -9.97
C LEU A 126 8.60 9.57 -9.19
N LEU A 127 9.17 10.47 -8.39
CA LEU A 127 8.37 11.47 -7.66
C LEU A 127 7.64 12.42 -8.61
N GLU A 128 8.30 12.88 -9.68
CA GLU A 128 7.69 13.72 -10.72
C GLU A 128 6.57 12.99 -11.46
N GLU A 129 6.73 11.67 -11.69
CA GLU A 129 5.71 10.87 -12.37
C GLU A 129 4.51 10.53 -11.47
N PHE A 130 4.76 10.13 -10.22
CA PHE A 130 3.73 9.58 -9.33
C PHE A 130 3.08 10.62 -8.43
N ALA A 131 3.77 11.70 -8.05
CA ALA A 131 3.18 12.72 -7.18
C ALA A 131 1.85 13.28 -7.72
N PRO A 132 1.72 13.63 -9.02
CA PRO A 132 0.44 14.10 -9.56
C PRO A 132 -0.69 13.07 -9.43
N LYS A 133 -0.38 11.77 -9.51
CA LYS A 133 -1.34 10.67 -9.32
C LYS A 133 -1.70 10.51 -7.84
N LEU A 134 -0.72 10.63 -6.94
CA LEU A 134 -0.90 10.50 -5.49
C LEU A 134 -1.67 11.68 -4.86
N THR A 135 -1.53 12.89 -5.43
CA THR A 135 -2.24 14.10 -4.99
C THR A 135 -3.51 14.37 -5.79
N ALA A 136 -3.91 13.47 -6.69
CA ALA A 136 -5.10 13.62 -7.49
C ALA A 136 -6.35 13.73 -6.61
N LYS A 137 -7.38 14.48 -7.04
CA LYS A 137 -8.60 14.70 -6.24
C LYS A 137 -9.26 13.41 -5.78
N VAL A 138 -9.23 12.39 -6.63
CA VAL A 138 -9.75 11.05 -6.36
C VAL A 138 -8.54 10.13 -6.19
N PRO A 139 -8.43 9.37 -5.08
CA PRO A 139 -7.22 8.63 -4.79
C PRO A 139 -7.17 7.32 -5.57
N TYR A 140 -5.94 6.93 -5.89
CA TYR A 140 -5.64 5.58 -6.30
C TYR A 140 -5.27 4.70 -5.10
N ILE A 141 -5.42 3.40 -5.29
CA ILE A 141 -4.80 2.37 -4.44
C ILE A 141 -3.56 1.80 -5.13
N ALA A 142 -2.73 1.09 -4.40
CA ALA A 142 -1.56 0.43 -4.93
C ALA A 142 -1.17 -0.76 -4.06
N CYS A 143 -0.26 -1.59 -4.58
CA CYS A 143 0.18 -2.81 -3.91
C CYS A 143 1.72 -2.88 -3.88
N VAL A 144 2.25 -3.44 -2.80
CA VAL A 144 3.67 -3.78 -2.66
C VAL A 144 3.78 -5.29 -2.61
N CYS A 145 4.64 -5.86 -3.46
CA CYS A 145 4.76 -7.29 -3.66
C CYS A 145 6.14 -7.78 -3.23
N ILE A 146 6.21 -8.40 -2.05
CA ILE A 146 7.47 -8.84 -1.42
C ILE A 146 7.54 -10.37 -1.36
N THR A 147 6.60 -10.97 -0.61
CA THR A 147 6.59 -12.40 -0.27
C THR A 147 6.49 -13.31 -1.49
N GLU A 148 7.26 -14.40 -1.44
CA GLU A 148 7.31 -15.46 -2.45
C GLU A 148 6.88 -16.81 -1.84
N PRO A 149 6.44 -17.78 -2.65
CA PRO A 149 6.05 -19.12 -2.16
C PRO A 149 7.14 -19.80 -1.34
N GLU A 150 8.39 -19.60 -1.72
CA GLU A 150 9.58 -20.17 -1.08
C GLU A 150 9.95 -19.43 0.22
N GLY A 151 9.37 -18.25 0.47
CA GLY A 151 9.40 -17.62 1.78
C GLY A 151 9.07 -16.13 1.85
N GLY A 152 8.87 -15.66 3.08
CA GLY A 152 8.59 -14.26 3.42
C GLY A 152 9.66 -13.67 4.33
N ALA A 153 9.74 -14.12 5.58
CA ALA A 153 10.69 -13.57 6.57
C ALA A 153 12.17 -13.76 6.19
N ASN A 154 12.49 -14.84 5.47
CA ASN A 154 13.83 -15.11 4.94
C ASN A 154 14.27 -14.11 3.87
N ILE A 155 13.35 -13.47 3.14
CA ILE A 155 13.70 -12.41 2.19
C ILE A 155 14.36 -11.25 2.94
N GLU A 156 13.86 -10.91 4.13
CA GLU A 156 14.38 -9.81 4.95
C GLU A 156 15.45 -10.26 5.96
N ASP A 157 15.88 -11.54 5.92
CA ASP A 157 16.94 -12.03 6.78
C ASP A 157 18.30 -11.49 6.29
N PRO A 158 18.99 -10.64 7.07
CA PRO A 158 20.26 -10.06 6.66
C PRO A 158 21.36 -11.11 6.46
N SER A 159 21.25 -12.29 7.08
CA SER A 159 22.21 -13.39 6.87
C SER A 159 22.09 -14.06 5.50
N LEU A 160 20.97 -13.86 4.82
CA LEU A 160 20.69 -14.41 3.50
C LEU A 160 20.91 -13.39 2.38
N GLU A 161 21.16 -12.11 2.69
CA GLU A 161 21.53 -11.07 1.73
C GLU A 161 20.59 -11.02 0.50
N LEU A 162 19.27 -11.16 0.69
CA LEU A 162 18.26 -11.20 -0.38
C LEU A 162 18.41 -12.34 -1.42
N ARG A 163 19.23 -13.35 -1.14
CA ARG A 163 19.54 -14.47 -2.06
C ARG A 163 18.39 -15.46 -2.26
N THR A 164 17.34 -15.36 -1.45
CA THR A 164 16.15 -16.20 -1.54
C THR A 164 15.07 -15.63 -2.45
N LEU A 165 15.30 -14.48 -3.09
CA LEU A 165 14.41 -13.93 -4.11
C LEU A 165 14.44 -14.80 -5.37
N ASN A 166 13.28 -15.09 -5.93
CA ASN A 166 13.08 -15.91 -7.13
C ASN A 166 12.31 -15.16 -8.22
N VAL A 167 11.75 -13.98 -7.91
CA VAL A 167 11.26 -13.07 -8.94
C VAL A 167 12.45 -12.36 -9.57
N VAL A 168 12.76 -12.76 -10.80
CA VAL A 168 13.95 -12.32 -11.54
C VAL A 168 13.59 -11.26 -12.57
N ILE A 169 14.42 -10.23 -12.65
CA ILE A 169 14.35 -9.20 -13.69
C ILE A 169 15.58 -9.25 -14.58
N ALA A 170 15.39 -9.35 -15.89
CA ALA A 170 16.49 -9.42 -16.87
C ALA A 170 16.44 -8.23 -17.82
N ARG A 171 17.59 -7.60 -18.07
CA ARG A 171 17.71 -6.53 -19.06
C ARG A 171 17.57 -7.08 -20.49
N LYS A 172 16.77 -6.40 -21.31
CA LYS A 172 16.64 -6.56 -22.76
C LYS A 172 17.35 -5.41 -23.50
N GLU A 173 17.31 -5.48 -24.83
CA GLU A 173 17.67 -4.35 -25.69
C GLU A 173 16.75 -3.13 -25.43
N ASP A 174 17.25 -1.93 -25.73
CA ASP A 174 16.52 -0.65 -25.61
C ASP A 174 16.08 -0.27 -24.18
N ASP A 175 16.90 -0.58 -23.17
CA ASP A 175 16.64 -0.25 -21.75
C ASP A 175 15.31 -0.79 -21.20
N ARG A 176 14.77 -1.84 -21.82
CA ARG A 176 13.63 -2.59 -21.32
C ARG A 176 14.09 -3.69 -20.38
N TYR A 177 13.24 -4.03 -19.43
CA TYR A 177 13.45 -5.17 -18.54
C TYR A 177 12.32 -6.17 -18.68
N VAL A 178 12.61 -7.43 -18.39
CA VAL A 178 11.61 -8.50 -18.34
C VAL A 178 11.62 -9.17 -17.00
N LEU A 179 10.42 -9.19 -16.41
CA LEU A 179 10.14 -9.75 -15.12
C LEU A 179 9.50 -11.14 -15.25
N ASN A 180 10.03 -12.11 -14.51
CA ASN A 180 9.44 -13.44 -14.38
C ASN A 180 9.45 -13.89 -12.93
N GLY A 181 8.42 -14.63 -12.51
CA GLY A 181 8.36 -15.26 -11.20
C GLY A 181 6.97 -15.23 -10.58
N HIS A 182 6.90 -15.42 -9.27
CA HIS A 182 5.65 -15.59 -8.54
C HIS A 182 5.72 -14.90 -7.17
N LYS A 183 4.76 -14.03 -6.88
CA LYS A 183 4.53 -13.46 -5.54
C LYS A 183 3.26 -14.05 -4.93
N ILE A 184 3.29 -14.33 -3.62
CA ILE A 184 2.15 -14.88 -2.87
C ILE A 184 1.79 -13.93 -1.73
N TRP A 185 0.48 -13.67 -1.56
CA TRP A 185 -0.09 -12.70 -0.62
C TRP A 185 -0.09 -11.20 -0.95
N PRO A 186 0.43 -10.65 -2.09
CA PRO A 186 0.21 -9.23 -2.35
C PRO A 186 -1.28 -8.91 -2.45
N GLY A 187 -1.67 -7.78 -1.86
CA GLY A 187 -3.01 -7.23 -1.95
C GLY A 187 -2.98 -5.71 -1.79
N PRO A 188 -4.00 -4.96 -2.22
CA PRO A 188 -5.07 -5.44 -3.09
C PRO A 188 -4.52 -5.76 -4.49
N ALA A 189 -4.80 -6.93 -5.04
CA ALA A 189 -4.29 -7.34 -6.36
C ALA A 189 -5.29 -8.21 -7.13
N ALA A 190 -5.44 -7.94 -8.42
CA ALA A 190 -6.41 -8.57 -9.31
C ALA A 190 -6.13 -8.14 -10.76
N LYS A 191 -6.77 -8.80 -11.73
CA LYS A 191 -6.73 -8.40 -13.15
C LYS A 191 -7.28 -6.99 -13.35
N SER A 192 -6.84 -6.29 -14.40
CA SER A 192 -7.21 -4.89 -14.67
C SER A 192 -8.72 -4.68 -14.74
N GLU A 193 -9.48 -5.61 -15.32
CA GLU A 193 -10.93 -5.50 -15.47
C GLU A 193 -11.66 -5.44 -14.12
N TYR A 194 -11.06 -6.04 -13.08
CA TYR A 194 -11.59 -5.98 -11.71
C TYR A 194 -11.55 -4.55 -11.16
N TRP A 195 -10.43 -3.85 -11.38
CA TRP A 195 -10.26 -2.47 -10.93
C TRP A 195 -11.07 -1.49 -11.78
N ASP A 196 -11.12 -1.72 -13.09
CA ASP A 196 -11.90 -0.90 -14.02
C ASP A 196 -13.39 -0.95 -13.68
N ARG A 197 -13.94 -2.13 -13.36
CA ARG A 197 -15.33 -2.29 -12.89
C ARG A 197 -15.66 -1.36 -11.72
N TRP A 198 -14.78 -1.29 -10.72
CA TRP A 198 -15.02 -0.47 -9.53
C TRP A 198 -14.82 1.02 -9.80
N ARG A 199 -13.82 1.37 -10.62
CA ARG A 199 -13.55 2.74 -11.05
C ARG A 199 -14.71 3.31 -11.86
N GLU A 200 -15.26 2.54 -12.80
CA GLU A 200 -16.43 2.95 -13.61
C GLU A 200 -17.68 3.13 -12.76
N LYS A 201 -17.84 2.29 -11.73
CA LYS A 201 -18.98 2.34 -10.82
C LYS A 201 -18.93 3.52 -9.86
N TRP A 202 -17.74 3.89 -9.38
CA TRP A 202 -17.55 4.94 -8.38
C TRP A 202 -16.42 5.92 -8.73
N PRO A 203 -16.49 6.60 -9.90
CA PRO A 203 -15.40 7.42 -10.42
C PRO A 203 -15.10 8.67 -9.58
N ASP A 204 -16.04 9.11 -8.76
CA ASP A 204 -15.90 10.29 -7.90
C ASP A 204 -15.13 10.02 -6.60
N ILE A 205 -14.93 8.74 -6.24
CA ILE A 205 -14.29 8.33 -4.97
C ILE A 205 -13.18 7.30 -5.15
N PHE A 206 -13.07 6.67 -6.33
CA PHE A 206 -12.03 5.67 -6.62
C PHE A 206 -11.41 5.88 -8.01
N ALA A 207 -10.11 6.17 -8.05
CA ALA A 207 -9.42 6.45 -9.31
C ALA A 207 -8.92 5.18 -10.02
N GLY A 208 -8.90 4.03 -9.32
CA GLY A 208 -8.35 2.78 -9.80
C GLY A 208 -7.10 2.33 -9.04
N HIS A 209 -6.38 1.38 -9.62
CA HIS A 209 -5.14 0.83 -9.07
C HIS A 209 -3.93 1.43 -9.82
N LEU A 210 -2.93 1.96 -9.10
CA LEU A 210 -1.73 2.51 -9.75
C LEU A 210 -0.89 1.40 -10.40
N GLY A 211 -0.70 0.31 -9.69
CA GLY A 211 0.21 -0.76 -10.07
C GLY A 211 0.88 -1.39 -8.87
N TYR A 212 1.89 -2.19 -9.18
CA TYR A 212 2.55 -3.09 -8.26
C TYR A 212 4.01 -2.68 -8.09
N TRP A 213 4.45 -2.47 -6.85
CA TRP A 213 5.86 -2.25 -6.51
C TRP A 213 6.46 -3.59 -6.08
N VAL A 214 7.19 -4.22 -6.99
CA VAL A 214 7.63 -5.61 -6.88
C VAL A 214 9.09 -5.67 -6.47
N VAL A 215 9.39 -6.40 -5.41
CA VAL A 215 10.77 -6.73 -5.02
C VAL A 215 11.30 -7.82 -5.95
N VAL A 216 12.43 -7.55 -6.57
CA VAL A 216 13.03 -8.38 -7.63
C VAL A 216 14.54 -8.50 -7.43
N SER A 217 15.16 -9.42 -8.16
CA SER A 217 16.61 -9.54 -8.27
C SER A 217 17.04 -9.76 -9.72
N GLU A 218 18.16 -9.18 -10.17
CA GLU A 218 18.71 -9.55 -11.48
C GLU A 218 19.36 -10.95 -11.46
N ASP A 219 19.95 -11.31 -10.32
CA ASP A 219 20.63 -12.57 -10.09
C ASP A 219 20.71 -12.83 -8.57
N PRO A 220 19.83 -13.68 -8.01
CA PRO A 220 19.80 -13.94 -6.57
C PRO A 220 21.13 -14.45 -6.02
N SER A 221 21.98 -15.08 -6.85
CA SER A 221 23.32 -15.54 -6.45
C SER A 221 24.32 -14.40 -6.20
N LYS A 222 23.98 -13.16 -6.55
CA LYS A 222 24.79 -11.96 -6.25
C LYS A 222 24.30 -11.19 -5.03
N GLY A 223 23.13 -11.54 -4.48
CA GLY A 223 22.62 -10.98 -3.24
C GLY A 223 22.07 -9.57 -3.39
N GLU A 224 22.16 -8.76 -2.33
CA GLU A 224 21.46 -7.47 -2.23
C GLU A 224 21.88 -6.41 -3.27
N GLU A 225 23.10 -6.49 -3.79
CA GLU A 225 23.65 -5.54 -4.78
C GLU A 225 22.88 -5.53 -6.11
N VAL A 226 22.15 -6.60 -6.42
CA VAL A 226 21.34 -6.71 -7.64
C VAL A 226 19.85 -6.91 -7.33
N ALA A 227 19.46 -6.70 -6.08
CA ALA A 227 18.06 -6.65 -5.68
C ALA A 227 17.51 -5.23 -5.86
N GLY A 228 16.23 -5.12 -6.15
CA GLY A 228 15.59 -3.84 -6.38
C GLY A 228 14.09 -3.89 -6.22
N ILE A 229 13.47 -2.73 -6.39
CA ILE A 229 12.02 -2.59 -6.45
C ILE A 229 11.68 -1.98 -7.81
N VAL A 230 10.78 -2.62 -8.54
CA VAL A 230 10.30 -2.15 -9.83
C VAL A 230 8.81 -1.86 -9.79
N TYR A 231 8.39 -0.85 -10.54
CA TYR A 231 6.99 -0.55 -10.75
C TYR A 231 6.48 -1.33 -11.96
N VAL A 232 5.38 -2.05 -11.77
CA VAL A 232 4.65 -2.77 -12.82
C VAL A 232 3.26 -2.13 -12.93
N PRO A 233 2.87 -1.57 -14.09
CA PRO A 233 1.52 -1.05 -14.31
C PRO A 233 0.44 -2.09 -14.00
N TYR A 234 -0.71 -1.65 -13.48
CA TYR A 234 -1.78 -2.56 -13.06
C TYR A 234 -2.38 -3.39 -14.21
N ASP A 235 -2.22 -2.93 -15.46
CA ASP A 235 -2.72 -3.52 -16.69
C ASP A 235 -1.59 -4.12 -17.57
N ALA A 236 -0.39 -4.28 -17.01
CA ALA A 236 0.75 -4.84 -17.70
C ALA A 236 0.46 -6.24 -18.27
N LYS A 237 0.94 -6.48 -19.49
CA LYS A 237 0.81 -7.79 -20.15
C LYS A 237 1.78 -8.79 -19.54
N GLY A 238 1.37 -10.06 -19.52
CA GLY A 238 2.15 -11.15 -18.92
C GLY A 238 1.88 -11.37 -17.43
N MET A 239 0.99 -10.59 -16.82
CA MET A 239 0.54 -10.82 -15.44
C MET A 239 -0.67 -11.76 -15.42
N SER A 240 -0.66 -12.71 -14.48
CA SER A 240 -1.84 -13.47 -14.10
C SER A 240 -2.01 -13.51 -12.58
N PHE A 241 -3.25 -13.70 -12.14
CA PHE A 241 -3.64 -13.57 -10.74
C PHE A 241 -4.43 -14.79 -10.29
N GLY A 242 -4.20 -15.19 -9.04
CA GLY A 242 -4.98 -16.22 -8.37
C GLY A 242 -6.36 -15.70 -7.94
N GLU A 243 -7.19 -16.61 -7.41
CA GLU A 243 -8.41 -16.20 -6.72
C GLU A 243 -8.07 -15.57 -5.36
N PRO A 244 -8.83 -14.58 -4.87
CA PRO A 244 -8.63 -14.01 -3.55
C PRO A 244 -8.63 -15.06 -2.44
N TYR A 245 -7.58 -15.04 -1.61
CA TYR A 245 -7.45 -15.94 -0.48
C TYR A 245 -8.53 -15.68 0.55
N LYS A 246 -9.27 -16.74 0.93
CA LYS A 246 -10.25 -16.69 2.02
C LYS A 246 -9.58 -16.73 3.40
N LYS A 247 -9.05 -15.58 3.83
CA LYS A 247 -8.37 -15.33 5.11
C LYS A 247 -9.33 -15.27 6.31
N CYS A 248 -8.81 -15.27 7.54
CA CYS A 248 -9.64 -15.14 8.76
C CYS A 248 -10.19 -13.73 9.01
N GLY A 249 -9.64 -12.72 8.34
CA GLY A 249 -10.05 -11.31 8.34
C GLY A 249 -9.39 -10.62 7.15
N PHE A 250 -9.53 -9.29 7.03
CA PHE A 250 -9.10 -8.58 5.82
C PHE A 250 -9.80 -9.15 4.58
N CYS A 251 -11.11 -9.39 4.69
CA CYS A 251 -11.84 -10.16 3.70
C CYS A 251 -11.92 -9.39 2.37
N MET A 252 -12.46 -8.18 2.42
CA MET A 252 -12.61 -7.30 1.25
C MET A 252 -11.81 -5.99 1.38
N THR A 253 -11.19 -5.76 2.54
CA THR A 253 -10.37 -4.57 2.81
C THR A 253 -8.93 -4.72 2.33
N ASP A 254 -8.45 -5.96 2.15
CA ASP A 254 -7.19 -6.27 1.50
C ASP A 254 -7.29 -7.62 0.75
N GLU A 255 -7.58 -7.57 -0.54
CA GLU A 255 -7.74 -8.77 -1.36
C GLU A 255 -6.37 -9.28 -1.80
N ASN A 256 -5.86 -10.26 -1.04
CA ASN A 256 -4.58 -10.90 -1.31
C ASN A 256 -4.77 -12.05 -2.29
N VAL A 257 -3.87 -12.13 -3.27
CA VAL A 257 -3.85 -13.17 -4.31
C VAL A 257 -2.42 -13.66 -4.54
N ASP A 258 -2.27 -14.69 -5.36
CA ASP A 258 -1.03 -14.94 -6.09
C ASP A 258 -0.92 -14.01 -7.30
N ILE A 259 0.31 -13.61 -7.63
CA ILE A 259 0.63 -12.90 -8.87
C ILE A 259 1.76 -13.65 -9.57
N TRP A 260 1.51 -14.11 -10.79
CA TRP A 260 2.54 -14.66 -11.66
C TRP A 260 2.93 -13.66 -12.73
N TYR A 261 4.23 -13.56 -12.99
CA TYR A 261 4.83 -12.73 -14.00
C TYR A 261 5.44 -13.66 -15.07
N GLU A 262 4.92 -13.56 -16.30
CA GLU A 262 5.38 -14.32 -17.46
C GLU A 262 5.77 -13.35 -18.58
N ASN A 263 7.07 -13.08 -18.69
CA ASN A 263 7.63 -12.13 -19.65
C ASN A 263 7.03 -10.72 -19.56
N VAL A 264 6.78 -10.23 -18.34
CA VAL A 264 6.23 -8.89 -18.13
C VAL A 264 7.29 -7.85 -18.45
N GLU A 265 7.03 -6.98 -19.42
CA GLU A 265 7.95 -5.89 -19.79
C GLU A 265 7.73 -4.66 -18.89
N VAL A 266 8.82 -4.12 -18.35
CA VAL A 266 8.87 -2.88 -17.54
C VAL A 266 10.02 -1.98 -17.93
#